data_AF-A0A442S5U7-F1
#
_entry.id   AF-A0A442S5U7-F1
#
_cell.length_a   1.000
_cell.length_b   1.000
_cell.length_c   1.000
_cell.angle_alpha   90.00
_cell.angle_beta   90.00
_cell.angle_gamma   90.00
#
_symmetry.space_group_name_H-M   'P 1'
#
loop_
_entity.id
_entity.type
_entity.pdbx_description
1 polymer ?
#
loop_
_entity_poly.entity_id
_entity_poly.type
_entity_poly.pdbx_seq_one_letter_code
_entity_poly.pdbx_strand_id
1 'polypeptide(L)'
;MSTVFLGLIGVICGLAVATFGYVAVLPFVLKSQERLPAGYVMPILGWNKSKIGEMTTFAYRYFMPVFWSILGAILAVTTFGAQQ
;
A
#
# COMPACT_ATOMS: atom_id res chain seq x y z
N MET A 1 -9.79 -22.81 14.09
CA MET A 1 -9.87 -21.33 14.21
C MET A 1 -10.90 -20.86 13.20
N SER A 2 -11.97 -20.15 13.56
CA SER A 2 -12.98 -19.77 12.55
C SER A 2 -12.38 -18.97 11.39
N THR A 3 -12.95 -19.10 10.19
CA THR A 3 -12.55 -18.34 8.99
C THR A 3 -12.54 -16.83 9.25
N VAL A 4 -13.50 -16.36 10.06
CA VAL A 4 -13.59 -14.96 10.50
C VAL A 4 -12.34 -14.53 11.29
N PHE A 5 -11.86 -15.38 12.21
CA PHE A 5 -10.68 -15.09 13.01
C PHE A 5 -9.40 -15.06 12.16
N LEU A 6 -9.24 -16.00 11.23
CA LEU A 6 -8.12 -16.01 10.28
C LEU A 6 -8.13 -14.75 9.39
N GLY A 7 -9.31 -14.34 8.90
CA GLY A 7 -9.47 -13.11 8.14
C GLY A 7 -9.06 -11.87 8.93
N LEU A 8 -9.43 -11.77 10.21
CA LEU A 8 -9.04 -10.66 11.08
C LEU A 8 -7.53 -10.59 11.29
N ILE A 9 -6.86 -11.72 11.53
CA ILE A 9 -5.40 -11.77 11.63
C ILE A 9 -4.77 -11.28 10.31
N GLY A 10 -5.29 -11.75 9.18
CA GLY A 10 -4.85 -11.31 7.86
C GLY A 10 -4.99 -9.79 7.66
N VAL A 11 -6.11 -9.20 8.07
CA VAL A 11 -6.31 -7.73 8.06
C VAL A 11 -5.25 -7.03 8.90
N ILE A 12 -5.03 -7.48 10.14
CA ILE A 12 -4.05 -6.86 11.05
C ILE A 12 -2.64 -6.93 10.47
N CYS A 13 -2.24 -8.08 9.94
CA CYS A 13 -0.95 -8.24 9.27
C CYS A 13 -0.84 -7.33 8.03
N GLY A 14 -1.90 -7.23 7.23
CA GLY A 14 -1.97 -6.33 6.08
C GLY A 14 -1.82 -4.86 6.46
N LEU A 15 -2.50 -4.41 7.51
CA LEU A 15 -2.36 -3.07 8.07
C LEU A 15 -0.94 -2.79 8.56
N ALA A 16 -0.30 -3.77 9.21
CA ALA A 16 1.08 -3.63 9.68
C ALA A 16 2.04 -3.42 8.49
N VAL A 17 1.88 -4.20 7.41
CA VAL A 17 2.68 -4.05 6.17
C VAL A 17 2.44 -2.68 5.53
N ALA A 18 1.19 -2.24 5.42
CA ALA A 18 0.88 -0.93 4.85
C ALA A 18 1.44 0.22 5.69
N THR A 19 1.35 0.11 7.01
CA THR A 19 1.92 1.10 7.95
C THR A 19 3.43 1.17 7.80
N PHE A 20 4.11 0.01 7.71
CA PHE A 20 5.53 -0.04 7.41
C PHE A 20 5.85 0.60 6.06
N GLY A 21 5.06 0.34 5.02
CA GLY A 21 5.20 0.99 3.71
C GLY A 21 5.09 2.52 3.81
N TYR A 22 4.14 3.02 4.58
CA TYR A 22 3.96 4.46 4.79
C TYR A 22 5.12 5.11 5.56
N VAL A 23 5.64 4.45 6.60
CA VAL A 23 6.70 5.03 7.45
C VAL A 23 8.08 4.86 6.82
N ALA A 24 8.39 3.65 6.34
CA ALA A 24 9.72 3.32 5.86
C ALA A 24 9.89 3.55 4.36
N VAL A 25 8.91 3.18 3.52
CA VAL A 25 9.09 3.16 2.05
C VAL A 25 8.73 4.49 1.40
N LEU A 26 7.65 5.15 1.83
CA LEU A 26 7.20 6.43 1.26
C LEU A 26 8.30 7.49 1.19
N PRO A 27 9.15 7.72 2.22
CA PRO A 27 10.23 8.71 2.13
C PRO A 27 11.21 8.43 0.99
N PHE A 28 11.55 7.16 0.74
CA PHE A 28 12.45 6.79 -0.36
C PHE A 28 11.79 7.00 -1.73
N VAL A 29 10.48 6.73 -1.84
CA VAL A 29 9.73 6.95 -3.08
C VAL A 29 9.65 8.45 -3.39
N LEU A 30 9.31 9.28 -2.41
CA LEU A 30 9.28 10.74 -2.58
C LEU A 30 10.68 11.28 -2.94
N LYS A 31 11.73 10.81 -2.27
CA LYS A 31 13.12 11.18 -2.61
C LYS A 31 13.52 10.74 -4.02
N SER A 32 13.00 9.61 -4.50
CA SER A 32 13.22 9.17 -5.88
C SER A 32 12.50 10.08 -6.88
N GLN A 33 11.31 10.56 -6.53
CA GLN A 33 10.57 11.53 -7.34
C GLN A 33 11.25 12.89 -7.39
N GLU A 34 11.98 13.30 -6.34
CA GLU A 34 12.78 14.53 -6.35
C GLU A 34 13.89 14.53 -7.43
N ARG A 35 14.34 13.35 -7.87
CA ARG A 35 15.32 13.22 -8.96
C ARG A 35 14.73 13.45 -10.34
N LEU A 36 13.40 13.60 -10.46
CA LEU A 36 12.75 13.89 -11.73
C LEU A 36 13.08 15.31 -12.21
N PRO A 37 13.26 15.52 -13.54
CA PRO A 37 13.51 16.82 -14.14
C PRO A 37 12.48 17.88 -13.72
N ALA A 38 12.88 19.15 -13.66
CA ALA A 38 12.02 20.26 -13.22
C ALA A 38 10.73 20.41 -14.07
N GLY A 39 10.78 20.04 -15.35
CA GLY A 39 9.62 20.04 -16.26
C GLY A 39 8.97 18.67 -16.45
N TYR A 40 9.24 17.70 -15.58
CA TYR A 40 8.69 16.35 -15.74
C TYR A 40 7.17 16.36 -15.58
N VAL A 41 6.51 15.78 -16.58
CA VAL A 41 5.07 15.53 -16.62
C VAL A 41 4.87 14.05 -16.93
N MET A 42 4.08 13.36 -16.11
CA MET A 42 3.78 11.94 -16.32
C MET A 42 3.03 11.76 -17.65
N PRO A 43 3.50 10.89 -18.56
CA PRO A 43 2.98 10.81 -19.92
C PRO A 43 1.53 10.32 -20.02
N ILE A 44 1.07 9.49 -19.07
CA ILE A 44 -0.28 8.92 -19.09
C ILE A 44 -1.31 9.88 -18.47
N LEU A 45 -0.96 10.50 -17.33
CA LEU A 45 -1.92 11.25 -16.51
C LEU A 45 -1.74 12.77 -16.61
N GLY A 46 -0.70 13.25 -17.29
CA GLY A 46 -0.38 14.67 -17.40
C GLY A 46 0.00 15.32 -16.06
N TRP A 47 0.35 14.53 -15.04
CA TRP A 47 0.65 15.05 -13.71
C TRP A 47 2.04 15.63 -13.64
N ASN A 48 2.15 16.85 -13.10
CA ASN A 48 3.42 17.44 -12.75
C ASN A 48 4.02 16.75 -11.51
N LYS A 49 5.30 17.00 -11.26
CA LYS A 49 6.05 16.42 -10.12
C LYS A 49 5.37 16.60 -8.76
N SER A 50 4.77 17.77 -8.50
CA SER A 50 4.07 18.06 -7.23
C SER A 50 2.84 17.16 -7.06
N LYS A 51 2.00 17.06 -8.10
CA LYS A 51 0.79 16.23 -8.08
C LYS A 51 1.13 14.74 -7.98
N ILE A 52 2.23 14.29 -8.59
CA ILE A 52 2.71 12.90 -8.43
C ILE A 52 3.04 12.61 -6.95
N GLY A 53 3.73 13.52 -6.26
CA GLY A 53 4.07 13.37 -4.84
C GLY A 53 2.84 13.33 -3.93
N GLU A 54 1.87 14.22 -4.19
CA GLU A 54 0.58 14.22 -3.46
C GLU A 54 -0.19 12.92 -3.65
N MET A 55 -0.33 12.46 -4.89
CA MET A 55 -1.03 11.21 -5.21
C MET A 55 -0.32 9.99 -4.65
N THR A 56 1.02 9.99 -4.65
CA THR A 56 1.82 8.94 -4.04
C THR A 56 1.58 8.91 -2.53
N THR A 57 1.64 10.06 -1.87
CA THR A 57 1.38 10.16 -0.42
C THR A 57 -0.03 9.71 -0.09
N PHE A 58 -1.02 10.12 -0.88
CA PHE A 58 -2.42 9.67 -0.73
C PHE A 58 -2.54 8.16 -0.87
N ALA A 59 -1.90 7.56 -1.88
CA ALA A 59 -1.92 6.12 -2.09
C ALA A 59 -1.30 5.37 -0.92
N TYR A 60 -0.14 5.81 -0.41
CA TYR A 60 0.48 5.19 0.77
C TYR A 60 -0.35 5.36 2.04
N ARG A 61 -1.03 6.49 2.21
CA ARG A 61 -1.80 6.79 3.44
C ARG A 61 -3.16 6.09 3.49
N TYR A 62 -3.85 5.98 2.37
CA TYR A 62 -5.26 5.54 2.35
C TYR A 62 -5.47 4.29 1.51
N PHE A 63 -4.88 4.22 0.31
CA PHE A 63 -5.10 3.09 -0.59
C PHE A 63 -4.36 1.83 -0.14
N MET A 64 -3.07 1.96 0.21
CA MET A 64 -2.23 0.83 0.64
C MET A 64 -2.80 0.10 1.87
N PRO A 65 -3.25 0.79 2.95
CA PRO A 65 -3.86 0.10 4.09
C PRO A 65 -5.06 -0.75 3.69
N VAL A 66 -5.97 -0.21 2.87
CA VAL A 66 -7.14 -0.95 2.39
C VAL A 66 -6.73 -2.15 1.56
N PHE A 67 -5.85 -1.94 0.57
CA PHE A 67 -5.37 -2.99 -0.33
C PHE A 67 -4.71 -4.13 0.43
N TRP A 68 -3.72 -3.83 1.29
CA TRP A 68 -2.98 -4.85 2.03
C TRP A 68 -3.83 -5.54 3.10
N SER A 69 -4.79 -4.86 3.72
CA SER A 69 -5.74 -5.48 4.65
C SER A 69 -6.59 -6.54 3.97
N ILE A 70 -7.18 -6.20 2.81
CA ILE A 70 -8.01 -7.11 2.03
C ILE A 70 -7.16 -8.29 1.54
N LEU A 71 -5.98 -8.00 0.97
CA LEU A 71 -5.06 -9.01 0.49
C LEU A 71 -4.62 -9.95 1.62
N GLY A 72 -4.27 -9.40 2.78
CA GLY A 72 -3.87 -10.17 3.96
C GLY A 72 -4.99 -11.07 4.46
N ALA A 73 -6.24 -10.59 4.48
CA ALA A 73 -7.41 -11.39 4.86
C ALA A 73 -7.63 -12.56 3.90
N ILE A 74 -7.58 -12.31 2.59
CA ILE A 74 -7.73 -13.34 1.55
C ILE A 74 -6.62 -14.38 1.68
N LEU A 75 -5.36 -13.94 1.81
CA LEU A 75 -4.22 -14.83 1.96
C LEU A 75 -4.35 -15.69 3.23
N ALA A 76 -4.64 -15.10 4.38
CA ALA A 76 -4.77 -15.85 5.63
C ALA A 76 -5.88 -16.91 5.57
N VAL A 77 -7.02 -16.58 4.96
CA VAL A 77 -8.13 -17.54 4.78
C VAL A 77 -7.75 -18.64 3.80
N THR A 78 -7.12 -18.31 2.67
CA THR A 78 -6.79 -19.30 1.63
C THR A 78 -5.65 -20.23 2.02
N THR A 79 -4.64 -19.74 2.72
CA THR A 79 -3.49 -20.57 3.12
C THR A 79 -3.77 -21.43 4.36
N PHE A 80 -4.44 -20.87 5.36
CA PHE A 80 -4.65 -21.56 6.65
C PHE A 80 -6.08 -22.09 6.84
N GLY A 81 -7.05 -21.58 6.08
CA GLY A 81 -8.42 -22.09 6.09
C GLY A 81 -8.57 -23.42 5.34
N ALA A 82 -7.70 -23.71 4.37
CA ALA A 82 -7.66 -25.00 3.67
C ALA A 82 -7.10 -26.15 4.53
N GLN A 83 -6.52 -25.84 5.70
CA GLN A 83 -5.97 -26.82 6.65
C GLN A 83 -6.95 -27.18 7.80
N GLN A 84 -8.21 -26.75 7.72
CA GLN A 84 -9.29 -27.10 8.66
C GLN A 84 -10.33 -27.98 7.99
#